data_AF-A0A3D1PJY1-F1
#
_entry.id   AF-A0A3D1PJY1-F1
#
_cell.length_a   1.000
_cell.length_b   1.000
_cell.length_c   1.000
_cell.angle_alpha   90.00
_cell.angle_beta   90.00
_cell.angle_gamma   90.00
#
_symmetry.space_group_name_H-M   'P 1'
#
loop_
_entity.id
_entity.type
_entity.pdbx_description
1 polymer ?
#
loop_
_entity_poly.entity_id
_entity_poly.type
_entity_poly.pdbx_seq_one_letter_code
_entity_poly.pdbx_strand_id
1 'polypeptide(L)'
;MISKYSNNSIVKNLSTEERLYLYEAKRFFDIHYLNTNPAHAIFLDTKFKTKYVCNKGLSLQERRLDVEDVVKLIKEKHIAVEEVYELESSEEQIRFELFKVIQNNFTINKCENCGKLFIPVTSSKNPNQKGKNGQKYCNSLYLDTGKTCKEIGALNKQKEKVQNSSILKEYNREYKRMHGLHYNHTKEFKEKQFKEWSEKARELRDTYTNEQIEDFKIELKKLSDLYWK
;
A
#
# COMPACT_ATOMS: atom_id res chain seq x y z
N MET A 1 43.35 18.11 1.67
CA MET A 1 43.28 17.14 0.55
C MET A 1 41.86 17.00 -0.01
N ILE A 2 40.84 16.70 0.80
CA ILE A 2 39.42 16.61 0.33
C ILE A 2 38.95 17.88 -0.38
N SER A 3 39.29 19.05 0.16
CA SER A 3 38.93 20.36 -0.42
C SER A 3 39.47 20.59 -1.84
N LYS A 4 40.54 19.90 -2.26
CA LYS A 4 41.08 20.00 -3.62
C LYS A 4 40.24 19.19 -4.62
N TYR A 5 39.66 18.07 -4.18
CA TYR A 5 38.79 17.21 -4.99
C TYR A 5 37.33 17.64 -4.96
N SER A 6 36.81 18.05 -3.79
CA SER A 6 35.43 18.53 -3.68
C SER A 6 35.19 19.82 -4.47
N ASN A 7 36.26 20.59 -4.73
CA ASN A 7 36.22 21.80 -5.56
C ASN A 7 36.52 21.54 -7.05
N ASN A 8 36.96 20.33 -7.43
CA ASN A 8 37.19 19.97 -8.83
C ASN A 8 35.84 19.87 -9.56
N SER A 9 35.70 20.61 -10.66
CA SER A 9 34.45 20.71 -11.44
C SER A 9 34.01 19.37 -12.03
N ILE A 10 34.95 18.50 -12.39
CA ILE A 10 34.66 17.20 -13.00
C ILE A 10 34.11 16.23 -11.94
N VAL A 11 34.68 16.27 -10.72
CA VAL A 11 34.19 15.49 -9.57
C VAL A 11 32.80 15.95 -9.14
N LYS A 12 32.50 17.26 -9.19
CA LYS A 12 31.16 17.80 -8.89
C LYS A 12 30.07 17.32 -9.84
N ASN A 13 30.44 16.92 -11.06
CA ASN A 13 29.51 16.41 -12.08
C ASN A 13 29.17 14.92 -11.91
N LEU A 14 29.75 14.24 -10.93
CA LEU A 14 29.37 12.88 -10.55
C LEU A 14 28.17 12.91 -9.60
N SER A 15 27.38 11.83 -9.59
CA SER A 15 26.33 11.62 -8.59
C SER A 15 26.92 11.58 -7.17
N THR A 16 26.07 11.64 -6.15
CA THR A 16 26.55 11.54 -4.77
C THR A 16 27.24 10.19 -4.51
N GLU A 17 26.65 9.12 -5.03
CA GLU A 17 27.11 7.74 -4.91
C GLU A 17 28.43 7.53 -5.67
N GLU A 18 28.53 8.04 -6.90
CA GLU A 18 29.76 7.98 -7.71
C GLU A 18 30.93 8.75 -7.06
N ARG A 19 30.65 9.92 -6.44
CA ARG A 19 31.68 10.69 -5.70
C ARG A 19 32.18 9.93 -4.49
N LEU A 20 31.28 9.29 -3.74
CA LEU A 20 31.64 8.51 -2.56
C LEU A 20 32.45 7.27 -2.94
N TYR A 21 32.06 6.60 -4.04
CA TYR A 21 32.86 5.52 -4.62
C TYR A 21 34.26 5.98 -5.04
N LEU A 22 34.40 7.14 -5.69
CA LEU A 22 35.71 7.72 -6.05
C LEU A 22 36.59 7.92 -4.81
N TYR A 23 36.02 8.45 -3.72
CA TYR A 23 36.75 8.69 -2.48
C TYR A 23 37.20 7.40 -1.79
N GLU A 24 36.34 6.37 -1.80
CA GLU A 24 36.68 5.02 -1.35
C GLU A 24 37.80 4.41 -2.21
N ALA A 25 37.66 4.44 -3.54
CA ALA A 25 38.60 3.83 -4.47
C ALA A 25 40.01 4.43 -4.35
N LYS A 26 40.08 5.73 -4.03
CA LYS A 26 41.33 6.47 -3.78
C LYS A 26 41.80 6.42 -2.33
N ARG A 27 41.08 5.69 -1.46
CA ARG A 27 41.37 5.52 -0.03
C ARG A 27 41.55 6.85 0.71
N PHE A 28 40.78 7.87 0.34
CA PHE A 28 40.89 9.19 0.98
C PHE A 28 40.48 9.17 2.45
N PHE A 29 39.56 8.28 2.81
CA PHE A 29 39.07 8.02 4.15
C PHE A 29 38.36 6.66 4.18
N ASP A 30 38.22 6.11 5.37
CA ASP A 30 37.41 4.91 5.57
C ASP A 30 35.92 5.30 5.52
N ILE A 31 35.34 5.18 4.32
CA ILE A 31 33.95 5.58 4.04
C ILE A 31 32.91 4.82 4.87
N HIS A 32 33.30 3.71 5.53
CA HIS A 32 32.48 3.01 6.51
C HIS A 32 31.99 3.91 7.65
N TYR A 33 32.55 5.12 7.79
CA TYR A 33 32.26 6.06 8.88
C TYR A 33 31.75 7.44 8.45
N LEU A 34 31.56 7.71 7.15
CA LEU A 34 31.19 9.05 6.67
C LEU A 34 29.70 9.15 6.35
N ASN A 35 28.94 9.74 7.28
CA ASN A 35 27.54 10.09 7.09
C ASN A 35 27.43 11.35 6.23
N THR A 36 27.19 11.20 4.93
CA THR A 36 27.12 12.36 4.01
C THR A 36 25.73 12.98 3.88
N ASN A 37 24.81 12.68 4.80
CA ASN A 37 23.52 13.36 4.84
C ASN A 37 23.25 14.01 6.22
N PRO A 38 23.62 15.29 6.42
CA PRO A 38 23.38 15.97 7.70
C PRO A 38 21.92 16.41 7.91
N ALA A 39 20.98 16.19 6.97
CA ALA A 39 19.70 16.88 7.01
C ALA A 39 18.54 16.16 7.74
N HIS A 40 18.74 14.96 8.29
CA HIS A 40 17.68 14.23 9.02
C HIS A 40 18.18 13.59 10.32
N ALA A 41 19.16 14.23 10.98
CA ALA A 41 19.66 13.81 12.29
C ALA A 41 18.61 14.06 13.39
N ILE A 42 17.51 13.30 13.37
CA ILE A 42 16.70 13.01 14.54
C ILE A 42 17.31 11.75 15.17
N PHE A 43 18.45 11.96 15.82
CA PHE A 43 18.93 11.27 17.02
C PHE A 43 18.90 9.73 17.11
N LEU A 44 20.10 9.12 17.10
CA LEU A 44 20.71 8.21 18.11
C LEU A 44 21.50 7.05 17.48
N ASP A 45 22.84 7.13 17.55
CA ASP A 45 23.87 6.07 17.61
C ASP A 45 23.82 4.82 16.69
N THR A 46 22.92 4.77 15.72
CA THR A 46 22.79 3.64 14.80
C THR A 46 23.75 3.82 13.64
N LYS A 47 25.01 3.44 13.86
CA LYS A 47 26.03 3.33 12.81
C LYS A 47 25.75 2.09 11.97
N PHE A 48 24.79 2.14 11.05
CA PHE A 48 24.72 1.12 10.00
C PHE A 48 26.01 1.17 9.18
N LYS A 49 26.59 0.01 8.89
CA LYS A 49 27.75 -0.06 8.00
C LYS A 49 27.27 0.18 6.57
N THR A 50 27.52 1.37 6.05
CA THR A 50 27.27 1.68 4.64
C THR A 50 28.41 1.17 3.77
N LYS A 51 28.06 0.48 2.68
CA LYS A 51 28.97 0.08 1.61
C LYS A 51 28.43 0.61 0.28
N TYR A 52 29.33 0.82 -0.68
CA TYR A 52 28.95 1.16 -2.05
C TYR A 52 29.28 -0.01 -2.96
N VAL A 53 28.23 -0.65 -3.48
CA VAL A 53 28.39 -1.79 -4.39
C VAL A 53 28.35 -1.25 -5.81
N CYS A 54 29.27 -1.71 -6.64
CA CYS A 54 29.36 -1.33 -8.05
C CYS A 54 29.07 -2.53 -8.95
N ASN A 55 28.36 -2.29 -10.06
CA ASN A 55 28.11 -3.31 -11.08
C ASN A 55 29.42 -3.78 -11.77
N LYS A 56 30.40 -2.89 -11.85
CA LYS A 56 31.71 -3.07 -12.48
C LYS A 56 32.75 -2.36 -11.62
N GLY A 57 33.70 -3.11 -11.07
CA GLY A 57 34.77 -2.52 -10.26
C GLY A 57 35.92 -1.96 -11.11
N LEU A 58 36.61 -0.95 -10.57
CA LEU A 58 37.94 -0.56 -11.04
C LEU A 58 39.00 -1.57 -10.59
N SER A 59 39.89 -1.95 -11.50
CA SER A 59 41.06 -2.79 -11.19
C SER A 59 42.05 -2.04 -10.29
N LEU A 60 42.97 -2.77 -9.66
CA LEU A 60 44.00 -2.18 -8.79
C LEU A 60 44.88 -1.14 -9.52
N GLN A 61 45.17 -1.37 -10.81
CA GLN A 61 45.96 -0.42 -11.61
C GLN A 61 45.17 0.84 -11.92
N GLU A 62 43.91 0.70 -12.32
CA GLU A 62 43.02 1.84 -12.62
C GLU A 62 42.79 2.73 -11.40
N ARG A 63 42.67 2.12 -10.21
CA ARG A 63 42.55 2.88 -8.95
C ARG A 63 43.77 3.76 -8.67
N ARG A 64 44.95 3.44 -9.21
CA ARG A 64 46.20 4.19 -9.00
C ARG A 64 46.41 5.34 -10.00
N LEU A 65 45.57 5.48 -11.02
CA LEU A 65 45.65 6.58 -11.99
C LEU A 65 45.41 7.95 -11.32
N ASP A 66 45.49 9.05 -12.06
CA ASP A 66 45.04 10.33 -11.52
C ASP A 66 43.51 10.32 -11.29
N VAL A 67 43.00 11.27 -10.50
CA VAL A 67 41.57 11.36 -10.25
C VAL A 67 40.79 11.68 -11.51
N GLU A 68 41.32 12.53 -12.39
CA GLU A 68 40.65 12.90 -13.63
C GLU A 68 40.45 11.69 -14.55
N ASP A 69 41.49 10.86 -14.68
CA ASP A 69 41.45 9.61 -15.44
C ASP A 69 40.46 8.61 -14.83
N VAL A 70 40.41 8.50 -13.50
CA VAL A 70 39.46 7.60 -12.84
C VAL A 70 38.01 8.06 -13.03
N VAL A 71 37.74 9.37 -12.95
CA VAL A 71 36.41 9.91 -13.22
C VAL A 71 36.00 9.62 -14.67
N LYS A 72 36.94 9.74 -15.62
CA LYS A 72 36.70 9.37 -17.01
C LYS A 72 36.36 7.89 -17.15
N LEU A 73 37.11 7.00 -16.50
CA LEU A 73 36.86 5.56 -16.51
C LEU A 73 35.51 5.18 -15.88
N ILE A 74 35.10 5.84 -14.80
CA ILE A 74 33.77 5.63 -14.19
C ILE A 74 32.67 5.89 -15.23
N LYS A 75 32.80 6.98 -15.99
CA LYS A 75 31.86 7.35 -17.05
C LYS A 75 31.95 6.42 -18.26
N GLU A 76 33.14 6.15 -18.78
CA GLU A 76 33.37 5.30 -19.96
C GLU A 76 32.91 3.86 -19.72
N LYS A 77 33.13 3.31 -18.51
CA LYS A 77 32.69 1.95 -18.17
C LYS A 77 31.22 1.86 -17.77
N HIS A 78 30.55 3.00 -17.62
CA HIS A 78 29.20 3.11 -17.06
C HIS A 78 29.08 2.34 -15.72
N ILE A 79 29.96 2.68 -14.78
CA ILE A 79 29.95 2.09 -13.44
C ILE A 79 28.72 2.61 -12.70
N ALA A 80 27.74 1.75 -12.46
CA ALA A 80 26.60 2.04 -11.61
C ALA A 80 26.97 1.70 -10.17
N VAL A 81 26.72 2.64 -9.26
CA VAL A 81 27.02 2.53 -7.83
C VAL A 81 25.71 2.60 -7.06
N GLU A 82 25.51 1.64 -6.16
CA GLU A 82 24.37 1.61 -5.24
C GLU A 82 24.85 1.67 -3.80
N GLU A 83 24.19 2.49 -2.98
CA GLU A 83 24.39 2.53 -1.54
C GLU A 83 23.67 1.33 -0.90
N VAL A 84 24.41 0.50 -0.16
CA VAL A 84 23.86 -0.63 0.57
C VAL A 84 24.19 -0.52 2.06
N TYR A 85 23.28 -1.02 2.89
CA TYR A 85 23.46 -1.11 4.33
C TYR A 85 23.73 -2.57 4.71
N GLU A 86 24.85 -2.83 5.38
CA GLU A 86 25.14 -4.11 5.99
C GLU A 86 24.52 -4.15 7.39
N LEU A 87 23.74 -5.20 7.63
CA LEU A 87 23.01 -5.44 8.87
C LEU A 87 23.55 -6.71 9.52
N GLU A 88 24.11 -6.60 10.71
CA GLU A 88 24.78 -7.71 11.39
C GLU A 88 23.85 -8.50 12.32
N SER A 89 22.71 -7.92 12.68
CA SER A 89 21.76 -8.52 13.61
C SER A 89 20.30 -8.21 13.26
N SER A 90 19.38 -9.03 13.78
CA SER A 90 17.95 -8.79 13.66
C SER A 90 17.51 -7.47 14.29
N GLU A 91 18.23 -6.98 15.31
CA GLU A 91 17.96 -5.69 15.94
C GLU A 91 18.26 -4.52 14.99
N GLU A 92 19.37 -4.59 14.25
CA GLU A 92 19.69 -3.62 13.19
C GLU A 92 18.68 -3.65 12.06
N GLN A 93 18.23 -4.84 11.66
CA GLN A 93 17.19 -4.98 10.64
C GLN A 93 15.87 -4.32 11.08
N ILE A 94 15.42 -4.56 12.31
CA ILE A 94 14.20 -3.94 12.85
C ILE A 94 14.35 -2.42 12.87
N ARG A 95 15.50 -1.91 13.32
CA ARG A 95 15.78 -0.46 13.33
C ARG A 95 15.76 0.12 11.93
N PHE A 96 16.40 -0.53 10.96
CA PHE A 96 16.45 -0.08 9.57
C PHE A 96 15.04 0.06 8.98
N GLU A 97 14.19 -0.94 9.16
CA GLU A 97 12.79 -0.92 8.71
C GLU A 97 12.00 0.21 9.38
N LEU A 98 12.14 0.38 10.70
CA LEU A 98 11.51 1.48 11.43
C LEU A 98 11.99 2.85 10.94
N PHE A 99 13.27 3.00 10.63
CA PHE A 99 13.79 4.24 10.04
C PHE A 99 13.19 4.53 8.68
N LYS A 100 13.03 3.52 7.81
CA LYS A 100 12.35 3.71 6.53
C LYS A 100 10.89 4.13 6.72
N VAL A 101 10.19 3.58 7.71
CA VAL A 101 8.83 4.03 8.07
C VAL A 101 8.83 5.51 8.47
N ILE A 102 9.75 5.94 9.34
CA ILE A 102 9.83 7.32 9.83
C ILE A 102 10.25 8.29 8.73
N GLN A 103 11.30 7.98 7.97
CA GLN A 103 11.81 8.82 6.88
C GLN A 103 10.75 9.10 5.81
N ASN A 104 9.98 8.08 5.45
CA ASN A 104 8.89 8.22 4.48
C ASN A 104 7.60 8.75 5.12
N ASN A 105 7.61 8.97 6.45
CA ASN A 105 6.47 9.41 7.25
C ASN A 105 5.22 8.56 6.96
N PHE A 106 5.42 7.25 6.99
CA PHE A 106 4.36 6.26 6.88
C PHE A 106 3.63 6.12 8.22
N THR A 107 2.31 5.99 8.15
CA THR A 107 1.48 5.64 9.30
C THR A 107 1.44 4.12 9.46
N ILE A 108 1.53 3.61 10.69
CA ILE A 108 1.30 2.19 10.99
C ILE A 108 -0.05 2.07 11.70
N ASN A 109 -0.93 1.24 11.15
CA ASN A 109 -2.23 0.94 11.73
C ASN A 109 -2.26 -0.50 12.27
N LYS A 110 -3.06 -0.75 13.30
CA LYS A 110 -3.39 -2.09 13.78
C LYS A 110 -4.68 -2.56 13.11
N CYS A 111 -4.66 -3.73 12.46
CA CYS A 111 -5.85 -4.26 11.81
C CYS A 111 -6.91 -4.66 12.85
N GLU A 112 -8.13 -4.16 12.71
CA GLU A 112 -9.25 -4.48 13.60
C GLU A 112 -9.66 -5.97 13.53
N ASN A 113 -9.37 -6.68 12.43
CA ASN A 113 -9.74 -8.10 12.26
C ASN A 113 -8.67 -9.06 12.80
N CYS A 114 -7.41 -8.94 12.35
CA CYS A 114 -6.35 -9.90 12.70
C CYS A 114 -5.37 -9.40 13.77
N GLY A 115 -5.50 -8.14 14.21
CA GLY A 115 -4.63 -7.54 15.22
C GLY A 115 -3.20 -7.24 14.76
N LYS A 116 -2.81 -7.60 13.54
CA LYS A 116 -1.46 -7.35 12.99
C LYS A 116 -1.28 -5.87 12.61
N LEU A 117 -0.05 -5.38 12.75
CA LEU A 117 0.35 -4.06 12.27
C LEU A 117 0.50 -4.07 10.75
N PHE A 118 0.11 -2.99 10.09
CA PHE A 118 0.26 -2.83 8.65
C PHE A 118 0.40 -1.36 8.26
N ILE A 119 1.02 -1.12 7.10
CA ILE A 119 1.09 0.21 6.49
C ILE A 119 -0.14 0.38 5.58
N PRO A 120 -0.99 1.40 5.79
CA PRO A 120 -2.11 1.68 4.90
C PRO A 120 -1.65 1.92 3.47
N VAL A 121 -2.41 1.39 2.51
CA VAL A 121 -2.10 1.55 1.09
C VAL A 121 -3.08 2.52 0.45
N THR A 122 -2.59 3.34 -0.48
CA THR A 122 -3.45 4.14 -1.35
C THR A 122 -3.84 3.34 -2.59
N SER A 123 -5.03 3.60 -3.13
CA SER A 123 -5.45 3.08 -4.45
C SER A 123 -4.85 3.89 -5.61
N SER A 124 -4.08 4.94 -5.31
CA SER A 124 -3.43 5.77 -6.31
C SER A 124 -2.22 5.07 -6.91
N LYS A 125 -2.00 5.27 -8.22
CA LYS A 125 -0.78 4.86 -8.92
C LYS A 125 0.41 5.79 -8.66
N ASN A 126 0.21 6.89 -7.93
CA ASN A 126 1.28 7.80 -7.56
C ASN A 126 2.12 7.17 -6.43
N PRO A 127 3.38 6.80 -6.68
CA PRO A 127 4.24 6.17 -5.67
C PRO A 127 4.53 7.08 -4.48
N ASN A 128 4.40 8.40 -4.65
CA ASN A 128 4.61 9.40 -3.60
C ASN A 128 3.34 9.68 -2.78
N GLN A 129 2.20 9.10 -3.15
CA GLN A 129 0.96 9.35 -2.42
C GLN A 129 0.89 8.47 -1.16
N LYS A 130 0.82 9.14 -0.01
CA LYS A 130 0.72 8.47 1.29
C LYS A 130 -0.59 7.68 1.45
N GLY A 131 -0.50 6.58 2.18
CA GLY A 131 -1.65 5.75 2.55
C GLY A 131 -2.71 6.52 3.34
N LYS A 132 -3.97 6.12 3.21
CA LYS A 132 -5.08 6.75 3.95
C LYS A 132 -5.00 6.37 5.43
N ASN A 133 -4.83 7.36 6.32
CA ASN A 133 -4.79 7.17 7.78
C ASN A 133 -6.03 6.43 8.34
N GLY A 134 -7.18 6.54 7.66
CA GLY A 134 -8.43 5.88 8.08
C GLY A 134 -8.58 4.40 7.70
N GLN A 135 -7.57 3.74 7.14
CA GLN A 135 -7.69 2.33 6.78
C GLN A 135 -7.68 1.44 8.03
N LYS A 136 -8.78 0.73 8.28
CA LYS A 136 -8.97 -0.12 9.48
C LYS A 136 -8.53 -1.58 9.31
N TYR A 137 -8.48 -2.06 8.07
CA TYR A 137 -8.24 -3.47 7.76
C TYR A 137 -7.06 -3.62 6.80
N CYS A 138 -6.19 -4.59 7.05
CA CYS A 138 -5.10 -4.95 6.15
C CYS A 138 -5.60 -5.77 4.95
N ASN A 139 -4.71 -6.04 4.00
CA ASN A 139 -4.99 -6.87 2.82
C ASN A 139 -4.55 -8.33 2.97
N SER A 140 -4.12 -8.75 4.17
CA SER A 140 -3.74 -10.15 4.42
C SER A 140 -4.98 -11.05 4.42
N LEU A 141 -4.80 -12.30 4.05
CA LEU A 141 -5.84 -13.34 4.19
C LEU A 141 -6.29 -13.45 5.65
N TYR A 142 -7.60 -13.53 5.84
CA TYR A 142 -8.25 -13.67 7.13
C TYR A 142 -8.58 -15.14 7.38
N LEU A 143 -7.77 -15.77 8.24
CA LEU A 143 -7.89 -17.20 8.57
C LEU A 143 -7.95 -18.04 7.28
N ASP A 144 -8.71 -19.14 7.29
CA ASP A 144 -8.88 -20.04 6.15
C ASP A 144 -10.12 -19.68 5.29
N THR A 145 -10.59 -18.44 5.35
CA THR A 145 -11.81 -18.02 4.63
C THR A 145 -11.60 -17.79 3.13
N GLY A 146 -10.34 -17.78 2.67
CA GLY A 146 -9.96 -17.38 1.32
C GLY A 146 -10.16 -15.88 1.02
N LYS A 147 -10.62 -15.09 1.99
CA LYS A 147 -10.86 -13.65 1.86
C LYS A 147 -9.86 -12.84 2.68
N THR A 148 -9.62 -11.61 2.26
CA THR A 148 -8.77 -10.67 2.98
C THR A 148 -9.49 -10.05 4.18
N CYS A 149 -8.72 -9.56 5.17
CA CYS A 149 -9.28 -8.79 6.30
C CYS A 149 -10.16 -7.63 5.81
N LYS A 150 -9.78 -6.94 4.73
CA LYS A 150 -10.55 -5.85 4.14
C LYS A 150 -11.92 -6.30 3.62
N GLU A 151 -11.98 -7.42 2.92
CA GLU A 151 -13.25 -7.98 2.42
C GLU A 151 -14.15 -8.47 3.56
N ILE A 152 -13.57 -9.12 4.56
CA ILE A 152 -14.30 -9.55 5.76
C ILE A 152 -14.86 -8.34 6.52
N GLY A 153 -14.08 -7.28 6.70
CA GLY A 153 -14.54 -6.03 7.32
C GLY A 153 -15.71 -5.41 6.54
N ALA A 154 -15.65 -5.39 5.21
CA ALA A 154 -16.76 -4.91 4.37
C ALA A 154 -18.02 -5.79 4.52
N LEU A 155 -17.87 -7.11 4.52
CA LEU A 155 -18.97 -8.06 4.72
C LEU A 155 -19.61 -7.90 6.10
N ASN A 156 -18.82 -7.76 7.15
CA ASN A 156 -19.33 -7.58 8.52
C ASN A 156 -20.10 -6.26 8.65
N LYS A 157 -19.55 -5.16 8.13
CA LYS A 157 -20.25 -3.87 8.11
C LYS A 157 -21.57 -3.93 7.34
N GLN A 158 -21.62 -4.66 6.23
CA GLN A 158 -22.87 -4.89 5.50
C GLN A 158 -23.86 -5.71 6.34
N LYS A 159 -23.42 -6.79 6.99
CA LYS A 159 -24.24 -7.62 7.87
C LYS A 159 -24.80 -6.81 9.04
N GLU A 160 -23.99 -6.00 9.71
CA GLU A 160 -24.41 -5.11 10.79
C GLU A 160 -25.47 -4.11 10.31
N LYS A 161 -25.25 -3.47 9.16
CA LYS A 161 -26.24 -2.55 8.57
C LYS A 161 -27.60 -3.22 8.34
N VAL A 162 -27.61 -4.46 7.86
CA VAL A 162 -28.85 -5.23 7.67
C VAL A 162 -29.44 -5.67 9.01
N GLN A 163 -28.62 -6.13 9.97
CA GLN A 163 -29.10 -6.52 11.29
C GLN A 163 -29.79 -5.38 12.03
N ASN A 164 -29.34 -4.15 11.85
CA ASN A 164 -29.87 -2.96 12.50
C ASN A 164 -31.06 -2.32 11.78
N SER A 165 -31.53 -2.89 10.66
CA SER A 165 -32.70 -2.37 9.93
C SER A 165 -33.72 -3.46 9.65
N SER A 166 -34.91 -3.31 10.25
CA SER A 166 -36.06 -4.17 10.00
C SER A 166 -36.50 -4.09 8.53
N ILE A 167 -36.49 -2.90 7.95
CA ILE A 167 -36.81 -2.65 6.52
C ILE A 167 -35.84 -3.41 5.61
N LEU A 168 -34.52 -3.31 5.83
CA LEU A 168 -33.54 -4.02 5.03
C LEU A 168 -33.65 -5.54 5.16
N LYS A 169 -33.99 -6.06 6.35
CA LYS A 169 -34.23 -7.50 6.54
C LYS A 169 -35.39 -7.99 5.68
N GLU A 170 -36.53 -7.31 5.74
CA GLU A 170 -37.72 -7.70 4.99
C GLU A 170 -37.51 -7.55 3.47
N TYR A 171 -36.94 -6.42 3.04
CA TYR A 171 -36.57 -6.21 1.65
C TYR A 171 -35.67 -7.34 1.12
N ASN A 172 -34.62 -7.71 1.86
CA ASN A 172 -33.70 -8.76 1.43
C ASN A 172 -34.36 -10.14 1.39
N ARG A 173 -35.28 -10.43 2.32
CA ARG A 173 -36.07 -11.67 2.34
C ARG A 173 -36.89 -11.78 1.07
N GLU A 174 -37.66 -10.74 0.75
CA GLU A 174 -38.54 -10.74 -0.43
C GLU A 174 -37.76 -10.71 -1.74
N TYR A 175 -36.66 -9.95 -1.78
CA TYR A 175 -35.74 -9.96 -2.92
C TYR A 175 -35.19 -11.35 -3.23
N LYS A 176 -34.78 -12.12 -2.22
CA LYS A 176 -34.34 -13.50 -2.43
C LYS A 176 -35.45 -14.39 -2.96
N ARG A 177 -36.69 -14.22 -2.46
CA ARG A 177 -37.86 -14.96 -2.95
C ARG A 177 -38.10 -14.67 -4.45
N MET A 178 -38.19 -13.39 -4.81
CA MET A 178 -38.46 -12.96 -6.19
C MET A 178 -37.31 -13.30 -7.14
N HIS A 179 -36.06 -13.19 -6.69
CA HIS A 179 -34.89 -13.64 -7.44
C HIS A 179 -34.96 -15.14 -7.71
N GLY A 180 -35.22 -15.97 -6.69
CA GLY A 180 -35.39 -17.41 -6.86
C GLY A 180 -36.50 -17.77 -7.84
N LEU A 181 -37.64 -17.07 -7.78
CA LEU A 181 -38.74 -17.24 -8.73
C LEU A 181 -38.33 -16.89 -10.16
N HIS A 182 -37.61 -15.80 -10.37
CA HIS A 182 -37.13 -15.40 -11.69
C HIS A 182 -36.23 -16.48 -12.32
N TYR A 183 -35.29 -17.03 -11.55
CA TYR A 183 -34.38 -18.07 -12.07
C TYR A 183 -35.08 -19.43 -12.28
N ASN A 184 -36.09 -19.75 -11.47
CA ASN A 184 -36.84 -21.00 -11.60
C ASN A 184 -37.94 -20.94 -12.68
N HIS A 185 -38.47 -19.74 -12.97
CA HIS A 185 -39.61 -19.50 -13.88
C HIS A 185 -39.25 -18.45 -14.93
N THR A 186 -38.12 -18.62 -15.61
CA THR A 186 -37.57 -17.62 -16.56
C THR A 186 -38.49 -17.32 -17.75
N LYS A 187 -39.44 -18.20 -18.07
CA LYS A 187 -40.41 -18.01 -19.17
C LYS A 187 -41.58 -17.12 -18.76
N GLU A 188 -42.08 -17.33 -17.54
CA GLU A 188 -43.25 -16.64 -16.98
C GLU A 188 -42.84 -15.33 -16.29
N PHE A 189 -41.68 -15.29 -15.64
CA PHE A 189 -41.12 -14.12 -15.00
C PHE A 189 -39.82 -13.69 -15.67
N LYS A 190 -39.97 -12.85 -16.70
CA LYS A 190 -38.86 -12.42 -17.55
C LYS A 190 -37.93 -11.47 -16.82
N GLU A 191 -36.67 -11.42 -17.26
CA GLU A 191 -35.63 -10.54 -16.69
C GLU A 191 -36.07 -9.07 -16.66
N LYS A 192 -36.78 -8.59 -17.70
CA LYS A 192 -37.31 -7.22 -17.73
C LYS A 192 -38.29 -6.95 -16.57
N GLN A 193 -39.21 -7.88 -16.32
CA GLN A 193 -40.18 -7.75 -15.23
C GLN A 193 -39.49 -7.80 -13.86
N PHE A 194 -38.50 -8.68 -13.69
CA PHE A 194 -37.71 -8.75 -12.46
C PHE A 194 -36.92 -7.47 -12.20
N LYS A 195 -36.30 -6.87 -13.23
CA LYS A 195 -35.59 -5.59 -13.12
C LYS A 195 -36.52 -4.45 -12.73
N GLU A 196 -37.68 -4.34 -13.40
CA GLU A 196 -38.69 -3.33 -13.07
C GLU A 196 -39.21 -3.47 -11.63
N TRP A 197 -39.52 -4.69 -11.19
CA TRP A 197 -39.89 -4.96 -9.80
C TRP A 197 -38.75 -4.58 -8.83
N SER A 198 -37.51 -4.96 -9.15
CA SER A 198 -36.34 -4.68 -8.31
C SER A 198 -36.02 -3.19 -8.18
N GLU A 199 -36.36 -2.37 -9.17
CA GLU A 199 -36.23 -0.92 -9.11
C GLU A 199 -37.30 -0.34 -8.19
N LYS A 200 -38.58 -0.65 -8.43
CA LYS A 200 -39.70 -0.19 -7.60
C LYS A 200 -39.56 -0.62 -6.13
N ALA A 201 -39.10 -1.84 -5.88
CA ALA A 201 -38.88 -2.34 -4.53
C ALA A 201 -37.74 -1.60 -3.81
N ARG A 202 -36.73 -1.11 -4.53
CA ARG A 202 -35.66 -0.27 -3.95
C ARG A 202 -36.17 1.12 -3.60
N GLU A 203 -36.94 1.73 -4.51
CA GLU A 203 -37.57 3.03 -4.26
C GLU A 203 -38.48 2.94 -3.03
N LEU A 204 -39.35 1.93 -2.97
CA LEU A 204 -40.21 1.68 -1.82
C LEU A 204 -39.41 1.45 -0.53
N ARG A 205 -38.30 0.73 -0.57
CA ARG A 205 -37.44 0.54 0.61
C ARG A 205 -36.90 1.88 1.13
N ASP A 206 -36.52 2.78 0.23
CA ASP A 206 -35.88 4.05 0.59
C ASP A 206 -36.89 5.10 1.09
N THR A 207 -38.19 4.91 0.89
CA THR A 207 -39.25 5.80 1.40
C THR A 207 -39.76 5.46 2.81
N TYR A 208 -39.40 4.30 3.38
CA TYR A 208 -39.91 3.84 4.67
C TYR A 208 -38.82 3.81 5.75
N THR A 209 -39.22 4.03 6.99
CA THR A 209 -38.35 3.89 8.17
C THR A 209 -38.63 2.60 8.93
N ASN A 210 -37.73 2.22 9.84
CA ASN A 210 -37.89 1.01 10.66
C ASN A 210 -39.18 1.00 11.51
N GLU A 211 -39.73 2.17 11.84
CA GLU A 211 -40.98 2.33 12.59
C GLU A 211 -42.22 1.93 11.76
N GLN A 212 -42.13 2.06 10.43
CA GLN A 212 -43.22 1.79 9.49
C GLN A 212 -43.11 0.40 8.86
N ILE A 213 -42.50 -0.55 9.59
CA ILE A 213 -42.18 -1.88 9.05
C ILE A 213 -43.42 -2.68 8.62
N GLU A 214 -44.54 -2.57 9.33
CA GLU A 214 -45.76 -3.30 8.97
C GLU A 214 -46.40 -2.77 7.69
N ASP A 215 -46.45 -1.44 7.53
CA ASP A 215 -46.91 -0.81 6.29
C ASP A 215 -46.00 -1.18 5.12
N PHE A 216 -44.68 -1.17 5.34
CA PHE A 216 -43.70 -1.58 4.34
C PHE A 216 -43.90 -3.03 3.90
N LYS A 217 -44.14 -3.96 4.83
CA LYS A 217 -44.42 -5.37 4.51
C LYS A 217 -45.66 -5.51 3.62
N ILE A 218 -46.71 -4.77 3.93
CA ILE A 218 -47.97 -4.80 3.18
C ILE A 218 -47.74 -4.28 1.76
N GLU A 219 -47.12 -3.11 1.62
CA GLU A 219 -46.87 -2.50 0.31
C GLU A 219 -45.87 -3.29 -0.54
N LEU A 220 -44.81 -3.83 0.08
CA LEU A 220 -43.84 -4.68 -0.62
C LEU A 220 -44.48 -5.99 -1.11
N LYS A 221 -45.38 -6.57 -0.31
CA LYS A 221 -46.14 -7.76 -0.71
C LYS A 221 -47.09 -7.43 -1.87
N LYS A 222 -47.88 -6.35 -1.76
CA LYS A 222 -48.76 -5.88 -2.85
C LYS A 222 -47.97 -5.66 -4.14
N LEU A 223 -46.81 -5.00 -4.05
CA LEU A 223 -45.92 -4.79 -5.19
C LEU A 223 -45.48 -6.12 -5.79
N SER A 224 -45.08 -7.09 -4.98
CA SER A 224 -44.62 -8.40 -5.46
C SER A 224 -45.74 -9.20 -6.11
N ASP A 225 -46.95 -9.18 -5.54
CA ASP A 225 -48.14 -9.84 -6.07
C ASP A 225 -48.60 -9.29 -7.44
N LEU A 226 -48.22 -8.04 -7.78
CA LEU A 226 -48.46 -7.47 -9.12
C LEU A 226 -47.60 -8.14 -10.20
N TYR A 227 -46.41 -8.61 -9.84
CA TYR A 227 -45.45 -9.24 -10.76
C TYR A 227 -45.52 -10.76 -10.72
N TRP A 228 -45.84 -11.33 -9.55
CA TRP A 228 -45.89 -12.77 -9.34
C TRP A 228 -46.80 -13.12 -8.15
N LYS A 229 -47.89 -13.85 -8.42
CA LYS A 229 -48.84 -14.36 -7.41
C LYS A 229 -48.41 -15.72 -6.86
#